data_AF-A0A2E2G775-F1
#
_entry.id   AF-A0A2E2G775-F1
#
_cell.length_a   1.000
_cell.length_b   1.000
_cell.length_c   1.000
_cell.angle_alpha   90.00
_cell.angle_beta   90.00
_cell.angle_gamma   90.00
#
_symmetry.space_group_name_H-M   'P 1'
#
loop_
_entity.id
_entity.type
_entity.pdbx_description
1 polymer ?
#
loop_
_entity_poly.entity_id
_entity_poly.type
_entity_poly.pdbx_seq_one_letter_code
_entity_poly.pdbx_strand_id
1 'polypeptide(L)'
;MTLRYLTTEQELRGWCQGADAAVQFVPTMGALHAGHGALIQRAATKGPVLVSVFVNPLQFGPSEDFDHYPRTLDADCLMAEEWGAAALWAPSVATVYPQDRQLPTRVAPVALQQHLCGAGRPGHFDGVVTVVARLLDLVRPQQIWLGEKDWQQLVILRRLVQDLDLPLRVCAVATSREKDGLARSSRNQYLSPSQRLQASALPFILRRAAADAPLAAIRSDLTEAGLEVEYVERVDPLTLQPCGAEKAISLLAAAVRCGTTRLIDHVFLMTRQPLVAIDGPAGAGKSTVTRAFAERLGLIYLDTGAMYRSVTWWVQKNGVDPADAAAIEPLLGQFELQLQSNPGAGQLVLVNGVDVSEAIRSPEVTASVSA
;
A
#
# COMPACT_ATOMS: atom_id res chain seq x y z
N MET A 1 -27.87 -4.84 11.00
CA MET A 1 -27.77 -6.23 11.45
C MET A 1 -26.98 -6.22 12.73
N THR A 2 -27.40 -6.98 13.75
CA THR A 2 -26.64 -7.07 15.00
C THR A 2 -25.41 -7.96 14.80
N LEU A 3 -24.25 -7.51 15.30
CA LEU A 3 -23.00 -8.28 15.27
C LEU A 3 -23.18 -9.63 15.99
N ARG A 4 -22.73 -10.73 15.37
CA ARG A 4 -22.64 -12.04 16.05
C ARG A 4 -21.28 -12.21 16.73
N TYR A 5 -21.29 -12.47 18.03
CA TYR A 5 -20.09 -12.79 18.79
C TYR A 5 -19.87 -14.31 18.84
N LEU A 6 -18.66 -14.75 18.47
CA LEU A 6 -18.30 -16.16 18.31
C LEU A 6 -17.02 -16.47 19.12
N THR A 7 -16.94 -17.63 19.75
CA THR A 7 -15.79 -18.02 20.60
C THR A 7 -15.23 -19.40 20.25
N THR A 8 -16.08 -20.30 19.76
CA THR A 8 -15.69 -21.68 19.44
C THR A 8 -15.49 -21.88 17.94
N GLU A 9 -14.78 -22.95 17.58
CA GLU A 9 -14.64 -23.35 16.19
C GLU A 9 -15.99 -23.78 15.57
N GLN A 10 -16.88 -24.39 16.35
CA GLN A 10 -18.20 -24.79 15.88
C GLN A 10 -19.07 -23.59 15.51
N GLU A 11 -19.09 -22.56 16.38
CA GLU A 11 -19.79 -21.30 16.11
C GLU A 11 -19.23 -20.60 14.87
N LEU A 12 -17.90 -20.54 14.73
CA LEU A 12 -17.24 -19.99 13.55
C LEU A 12 -17.67 -20.73 12.27
N ARG A 13 -17.55 -22.07 12.26
CA ARG A 13 -17.89 -22.88 11.09
C ARG A 13 -19.37 -22.72 10.73
N GLY A 14 -20.26 -22.77 11.72
CA GLY A 14 -21.70 -22.59 11.50
C GLY A 14 -22.04 -21.21 10.93
N TRP A 15 -21.36 -20.16 11.41
CA TRP A 15 -21.54 -18.81 10.88
C TRP A 15 -21.03 -18.68 9.44
N CYS A 16 -19.81 -19.16 9.15
CA CYS A 16 -19.24 -19.10 7.80
C CYS A 16 -20.06 -19.91 6.77
N GLN A 17 -20.59 -21.07 7.17
CA GLN A 17 -21.43 -21.92 6.29
C GLN A 17 -22.81 -21.31 6.03
N GLY A 18 -23.34 -20.55 6.98
CA GLY A 18 -24.63 -19.86 6.87
C GLY A 18 -24.56 -18.49 6.18
N ALA A 19 -23.40 -18.06 5.68
CA ALA A 19 -23.25 -16.78 5.01
C ALA A 19 -23.71 -16.87 3.55
N ASP A 20 -24.63 -15.99 3.14
CA ASP A 20 -25.17 -15.93 1.77
C ASP A 20 -24.19 -15.37 0.72
N ALA A 21 -23.02 -14.90 1.16
CA ALA A 21 -21.98 -14.33 0.29
C ALA A 21 -20.59 -14.64 0.86
N ALA A 22 -19.58 -14.41 0.03
CA ALA A 22 -18.19 -14.65 0.39
C ALA A 22 -17.77 -13.84 1.64
N VAL A 23 -17.33 -14.55 2.68
CA VAL A 23 -16.83 -13.97 3.92
C VAL A 23 -15.57 -13.15 3.65
N GLN A 24 -15.58 -11.93 4.17
CA GLN A 24 -14.47 -10.99 4.14
C GLN A 24 -13.75 -11.02 5.48
N PHE A 25 -12.49 -11.45 5.52
CA PHE A 25 -11.80 -11.69 6.79
C PHE A 25 -10.87 -10.54 7.16
N VAL A 26 -11.02 -10.01 8.37
CA VAL A 26 -10.16 -8.96 8.95
C VAL A 26 -9.52 -9.51 10.23
N PRO A 27 -8.31 -10.10 10.15
CA PRO A 27 -7.63 -10.58 11.34
C PRO A 27 -7.04 -9.43 12.14
N THR A 28 -7.28 -9.42 13.45
CA THR A 28 -6.75 -8.42 14.38
C THR A 28 -6.28 -9.07 15.70
N MET A 29 -5.54 -8.31 16.49
CA MET A 29 -5.22 -8.67 17.89
C MET A 29 -6.17 -8.00 18.90
N GLY A 30 -7.25 -7.35 18.44
CA GLY A 30 -8.11 -6.51 19.29
C GLY A 30 -7.57 -5.09 19.48
N ALA A 31 -8.08 -4.40 20.51
CA ALA A 31 -7.77 -3.00 20.78
C ALA A 31 -8.03 -2.14 19.55
N LEU A 32 -9.26 -2.24 19.04
CA LEU A 32 -9.63 -1.70 17.75
C LEU A 32 -9.52 -0.17 17.73
N HIS A 33 -9.27 0.36 16.53
CA HIS A 33 -9.09 1.79 16.29
C HIS A 33 -9.50 2.10 14.86
N ALA A 34 -9.61 3.38 14.48
CA ALA A 34 -10.10 3.77 13.15
C ALA A 34 -9.33 3.17 11.95
N GLY A 35 -8.07 2.75 12.15
CA GLY A 35 -7.37 1.90 11.15
C GLY A 35 -8.03 0.54 10.90
N HIS A 36 -8.47 -0.15 11.95
CA HIS A 36 -9.28 -1.37 11.84
C HIS A 36 -10.67 -1.06 11.26
N GLY A 37 -11.26 0.08 11.63
CA GLY A 37 -12.52 0.55 11.04
C GLY A 37 -12.43 0.71 9.53
N ALA A 38 -11.35 1.30 9.01
CA ALA A 38 -11.13 1.41 7.57
C ALA A 38 -11.04 0.03 6.87
N LEU A 39 -10.44 -0.98 7.51
CA LEU A 39 -10.43 -2.36 7.00
C LEU A 39 -11.86 -2.91 6.93
N ILE A 40 -12.61 -2.82 8.03
CA ILE A 40 -13.97 -3.37 8.16
C ILE A 40 -14.92 -2.70 7.18
N GLN A 41 -14.92 -1.36 7.11
CA GLN A 41 -15.76 -0.60 6.20
C GLN A 41 -15.45 -0.93 4.74
N ARG A 42 -14.17 -1.05 4.38
CA ARG A 42 -13.78 -1.41 3.01
C ARG A 42 -14.19 -2.83 2.66
N ALA A 43 -13.99 -3.78 3.58
CA ALA A 43 -14.39 -5.17 3.46
C ALA A 43 -15.92 -5.31 3.32
N ALA A 44 -16.70 -4.55 4.09
CA ALA A 44 -18.17 -4.60 4.08
C ALA A 44 -18.77 -4.26 2.72
N THR A 45 -18.06 -3.50 1.87
CA THR A 45 -18.48 -3.24 0.48
C THR A 45 -18.45 -4.47 -0.42
N LYS A 46 -17.88 -5.59 0.04
CA LYS A 46 -17.68 -6.83 -0.74
C LYS A 46 -18.43 -8.04 -0.19
N GLY A 47 -18.93 -8.00 1.04
CA GLY A 47 -19.63 -9.13 1.66
C GLY A 47 -19.64 -9.05 3.18
N PRO A 48 -20.19 -10.08 3.86
CA PRO A 48 -20.23 -10.15 5.32
C PRO A 48 -18.81 -10.19 5.90
N VAL A 49 -18.52 -9.29 6.83
CA VAL A 49 -17.20 -9.15 7.44
C VAL A 49 -17.12 -9.96 8.72
N LEU A 50 -16.11 -10.82 8.79
CA LEU A 50 -15.66 -11.48 10.01
C LEU A 50 -14.39 -10.81 10.52
N VAL A 51 -14.44 -10.28 11.74
CA VAL A 51 -13.26 -9.77 12.45
C VAL A 51 -12.78 -10.84 13.41
N SER A 52 -11.50 -11.21 13.41
CA SER A 52 -10.94 -11.98 14.53
C SER A 52 -10.25 -11.07 15.53
N VAL A 53 -10.42 -11.35 16.83
CA VAL A 53 -9.67 -10.74 17.92
C VAL A 53 -8.86 -11.84 18.61
N PHE A 54 -7.57 -11.93 18.27
CA PHE A 54 -6.70 -12.96 18.83
C PHE A 54 -5.27 -12.42 19.04
N VAL A 55 -4.88 -12.26 20.31
CA VAL A 55 -3.50 -11.90 20.67
C VAL A 55 -2.63 -13.16 20.58
N ASN A 56 -1.95 -13.31 19.45
CA ASN A 56 -1.13 -14.49 19.16
C ASN A 56 0.15 -14.52 20.01
N PRO A 57 0.39 -15.51 20.89
CA PRO A 57 1.63 -15.57 21.66
C PRO A 57 2.89 -15.81 20.80
N LEU A 58 2.78 -16.51 19.66
CA LEU A 58 3.94 -16.91 18.86
C LEU A 58 4.67 -15.75 18.17
N GLN A 59 4.03 -14.59 18.04
CA GLN A 59 4.62 -13.41 17.39
C GLN A 59 5.17 -12.38 18.38
N PHE A 60 5.24 -12.71 19.67
CA PHE A 60 5.86 -11.88 20.70
C PHE A 60 7.17 -12.50 21.17
N GLY A 61 8.24 -11.70 21.20
CA GLY A 61 9.49 -12.10 21.82
C GLY A 61 9.40 -12.13 23.37
N PRO A 62 10.35 -12.78 24.07
CA PRO A 62 10.34 -12.89 25.54
C PRO A 62 10.31 -11.55 26.30
N SER A 63 10.81 -10.48 25.69
CA SER A 63 10.85 -9.11 26.23
C SER A 63 9.82 -8.17 25.60
N GLU A 64 8.90 -8.70 24.79
CA GLU A 64 7.85 -7.90 24.15
C GLU A 64 6.58 -7.82 25.01
N ASP A 65 5.65 -6.97 24.57
CA ASP A 65 4.50 -6.51 25.36
C ASP A 65 3.32 -7.50 25.39
N PHE A 66 3.53 -8.82 25.34
CA PHE A 66 2.42 -9.79 25.28
C PHE A 66 1.46 -9.68 26.48
N ASP A 67 2.00 -9.62 27.69
CA ASP A 67 1.20 -9.55 28.91
C ASP A 67 0.46 -8.22 29.06
N HIS A 68 1.08 -7.15 28.53
CA HIS A 68 0.57 -5.79 28.60
C HIS A 68 -0.25 -5.39 27.37
N TYR A 69 -0.38 -6.27 26.37
CA TYR A 69 -1.13 -5.96 25.15
C TYR A 69 -2.59 -5.66 25.49
N PRO A 70 -3.21 -4.62 24.91
CA PRO A 70 -4.51 -4.17 25.37
C PRO A 70 -5.59 -5.16 24.94
N ARG A 71 -6.47 -5.51 25.89
CA ARG A 71 -7.58 -6.44 25.67
C ARG A 71 -8.88 -5.75 26.05
N THR A 72 -9.59 -5.23 25.06
CA THR A 72 -10.79 -4.38 25.22
C THR A 72 -11.98 -4.96 24.46
N LEU A 73 -12.27 -6.25 24.67
CA LEU A 73 -13.16 -7.01 23.80
C LEU A 73 -14.58 -6.44 23.69
N ASP A 74 -15.17 -5.94 24.79
CA ASP A 74 -16.50 -5.32 24.76
C ASP A 74 -16.51 -4.07 23.88
N ALA A 75 -15.48 -3.22 23.98
CA ALA A 75 -15.32 -2.04 23.13
C ALA A 75 -15.04 -2.44 21.68
N ASP A 76 -14.24 -3.49 21.47
CA ASP A 76 -13.93 -4.02 20.13
C ASP A 76 -15.21 -4.51 19.43
N CYS A 77 -16.11 -5.19 20.14
CA CYS A 77 -17.42 -5.62 19.61
C CYS A 77 -18.27 -4.42 19.17
N LEU A 78 -18.42 -3.40 20.03
CA LEU A 78 -19.20 -2.20 19.71
C LEU A 78 -18.64 -1.46 18.48
N MET A 79 -17.31 -1.27 18.43
CA MET A 79 -16.66 -0.62 17.30
C MET A 79 -16.76 -1.44 16.01
N ALA A 80 -16.58 -2.75 16.09
CA ALA A 80 -16.71 -3.63 14.94
C ALA A 80 -18.13 -3.58 14.36
N GLU A 81 -19.15 -3.63 15.21
CA GLU A 81 -20.55 -3.48 14.81
C GLU A 81 -20.82 -2.13 14.14
N GLU A 82 -20.38 -1.03 14.75
CA GLU A 82 -20.54 0.33 14.21
C GLU A 82 -19.92 0.47 12.81
N TRP A 83 -18.78 -0.17 12.57
CA TRP A 83 -18.07 -0.12 11.28
C TRP A 83 -18.60 -1.12 10.25
N GLY A 84 -19.60 -1.93 10.60
CA GLY A 84 -20.29 -2.83 9.68
C GLY A 84 -19.80 -4.27 9.69
N ALA A 85 -19.13 -4.72 10.75
CA ALA A 85 -18.83 -6.13 10.92
C ALA A 85 -20.11 -6.95 11.13
N ALA A 86 -20.17 -8.13 10.51
CA ALA A 86 -21.30 -9.04 10.65
C ALA A 86 -21.05 -10.06 11.78
N ALA A 87 -19.79 -10.39 12.04
CA ALA A 87 -19.38 -11.18 13.19
C ALA A 87 -18.01 -10.79 13.72
N LEU A 88 -17.81 -11.03 15.02
CA LEU A 88 -16.52 -10.98 15.69
C LEU A 88 -16.24 -12.35 16.31
N TRP A 89 -15.08 -12.90 15.98
CA TRP A 89 -14.61 -14.18 16.53
C TRP A 89 -13.41 -13.96 17.44
N ALA A 90 -13.56 -14.27 18.72
CA ALA A 90 -12.54 -14.13 19.75
C ALA A 90 -12.17 -15.50 20.33
N PRO A 91 -11.34 -16.30 19.63
CA PRO A 91 -10.98 -17.63 20.08
C PRO A 91 -9.99 -17.61 21.25
N SER A 92 -10.04 -18.67 22.06
CA SER A 92 -8.98 -18.97 23.02
C SER A 92 -7.69 -19.44 22.33
N VAL A 93 -6.56 -19.38 23.03
CA VAL A 93 -5.31 -19.98 22.58
C VAL A 93 -5.48 -21.48 22.30
N ALA A 94 -6.22 -22.22 23.15
CA ALA A 94 -6.47 -23.65 22.93
C ALA A 94 -7.32 -23.93 21.67
N THR A 95 -8.20 -22.99 21.28
CA THR A 95 -8.98 -23.08 20.04
C THR A 95 -8.08 -22.94 18.81
N VAL A 96 -7.14 -21.99 18.84
CA VAL A 96 -6.21 -21.75 17.72
C VAL A 96 -5.10 -22.81 17.69
N TYR A 97 -4.56 -23.14 18.85
CA TYR A 97 -3.45 -24.08 19.10
C TYR A 97 -3.88 -25.21 20.07
N PRO A 98 -4.62 -26.20 19.57
CA PRO A 98 -5.03 -27.36 20.36
C PRO A 98 -3.83 -28.17 20.86
N GLN A 99 -3.83 -28.55 22.15
CA GLN A 99 -2.71 -29.27 22.78
C GLN A 99 -2.59 -30.73 22.33
N ASP A 100 -3.69 -31.33 21.90
CA ASP A 100 -3.79 -32.72 21.41
C ASP A 100 -3.34 -32.87 19.95
N ARG A 101 -2.99 -31.76 19.28
CA ARG A 101 -2.54 -31.76 17.88
C ARG A 101 -1.27 -30.93 17.70
N GLN A 102 -0.21 -31.57 17.23
CA GLN A 102 0.96 -30.84 16.73
C GLN A 102 0.60 -30.10 15.45
N LEU A 103 0.54 -28.78 15.52
CA LEU A 103 0.46 -27.90 14.35
C LEU A 103 1.88 -27.52 13.91
N PRO A 104 2.22 -27.67 12.63
CA PRO A 104 3.54 -27.29 12.15
C PRO A 104 3.71 -25.78 12.24
N THR A 105 4.79 -25.34 12.90
CA THR A 105 5.26 -23.95 12.78
C THR A 105 5.68 -23.71 11.34
N ARG A 106 5.28 -22.56 10.80
CA ARG A 106 5.69 -22.11 9.47
C ARG A 106 6.83 -21.13 9.60
N VAL A 107 7.74 -21.21 8.63
CA VAL A 107 8.88 -20.29 8.52
C VAL A 107 8.57 -19.27 7.43
N ALA A 108 8.67 -18.00 7.76
CA ALA A 108 8.54 -16.92 6.79
C ALA A 108 9.74 -16.94 5.82
N PRO A 109 9.56 -16.53 4.54
CA PRO A 109 10.66 -16.51 3.58
C PRO A 109 11.84 -15.69 4.11
N VAL A 110 13.00 -16.32 4.24
CA VAL A 110 14.21 -15.73 4.86
C VAL A 110 14.55 -14.37 4.22
N ALA A 111 14.51 -14.29 2.89
CA ALA A 111 14.78 -13.05 2.16
C ALA A 111 13.88 -11.88 2.56
N LEU A 112 12.63 -12.14 2.99
CA LEU A 112 11.68 -11.09 3.36
C LEU A 112 11.79 -10.65 4.83
N GLN A 113 12.59 -11.34 5.64
CA GLN A 113 12.78 -11.04 7.06
C GLN A 113 14.23 -10.66 7.44
N GLN A 114 15.15 -10.62 6.47
CA GLN A 114 16.55 -10.22 6.69
C GLN A 114 16.74 -8.74 7.05
N HIS A 115 15.78 -7.89 6.68
CA HIS A 115 15.81 -6.43 6.84
C HIS A 115 14.60 -5.92 7.62
N LEU A 116 14.55 -4.61 7.90
CA LEU A 116 13.44 -3.93 8.55
C LEU A 116 13.14 -4.54 9.94
N CYS A 117 11.85 -4.75 10.27
CA CYS A 117 11.45 -5.34 11.54
C CYS A 117 11.97 -6.76 11.73
N GLY A 118 12.19 -7.51 10.65
CA GLY A 118 12.63 -8.91 10.74
C GLY A 118 14.03 -9.05 11.31
N ALA A 119 14.94 -8.15 10.92
CA ALA A 119 16.32 -8.14 11.40
C ALA A 119 16.41 -7.99 12.93
N GLY A 120 15.57 -7.12 13.51
CA GLY A 120 15.56 -6.85 14.94
C GLY A 120 14.62 -7.75 15.76
N ARG A 121 13.82 -8.61 15.12
CA ARG A 121 12.80 -9.43 15.80
C ARG A 121 12.79 -10.88 15.26
N PRO A 122 13.85 -11.67 15.53
CA PRO A 122 13.94 -13.05 15.07
C PRO A 122 12.72 -13.88 15.49
N GLY A 123 12.18 -14.67 14.57
CA GLY A 123 11.00 -15.52 14.80
C GLY A 123 9.65 -14.78 14.82
N HIS A 124 9.62 -13.44 14.83
CA HIS A 124 8.36 -12.68 14.83
C HIS A 124 7.48 -13.03 13.63
N PHE A 125 8.06 -12.98 12.42
CA PHE A 125 7.30 -13.26 11.20
C PHE A 125 6.95 -14.73 11.04
N ASP A 126 7.76 -15.65 11.57
CA ASP A 126 7.42 -17.07 11.66
C ASP A 126 6.14 -17.27 12.49
N GLY A 127 6.05 -16.58 13.64
CA GLY A 127 4.84 -16.52 14.46
C GLY A 127 3.64 -15.95 13.73
N VAL A 128 3.84 -14.88 12.93
CA VAL A 128 2.79 -14.25 12.11
C VAL A 128 2.30 -15.19 11.00
N VAL A 129 3.19 -15.78 10.20
CA VAL A 129 2.76 -16.69 9.12
C VAL A 129 2.10 -17.95 9.67
N THR A 130 2.55 -18.43 10.84
CA THR A 130 1.95 -19.59 11.52
C THR A 130 0.52 -19.29 11.95
N VAL A 131 0.28 -18.19 12.66
CA VAL A 131 -1.08 -17.85 13.11
C VAL A 131 -1.99 -17.53 11.94
N VAL A 132 -1.52 -16.77 10.95
CA VAL A 132 -2.37 -16.39 9.81
C VAL A 132 -2.74 -17.63 8.99
N ALA A 133 -1.81 -18.54 8.74
CA ALA A 133 -2.14 -19.80 8.07
C ALA A 133 -3.17 -20.62 8.86
N ARG A 134 -3.08 -20.64 10.20
CA ARG A 134 -4.05 -21.34 11.05
C ARG A 134 -5.43 -20.68 11.01
N LEU A 135 -5.50 -19.35 11.09
CA LEU A 135 -6.76 -18.61 10.98
C LEU A 135 -7.40 -18.80 9.59
N LEU A 136 -6.59 -18.84 8.53
CA LEU A 136 -7.08 -19.08 7.17
C LEU A 136 -7.62 -20.50 6.98
N ASP A 137 -7.00 -21.51 7.59
CA ASP A 137 -7.52 -22.89 7.59
C ASP A 137 -8.89 -23.01 8.30
N LEU A 138 -9.06 -22.26 9.39
CA LEU A 138 -10.29 -22.22 10.18
C LEU A 138 -11.42 -21.43 9.51
N VAL A 139 -11.10 -20.25 8.96
CA VAL A 139 -12.09 -19.32 8.39
C VAL A 139 -12.39 -19.62 6.93
N ARG A 140 -11.38 -20.01 6.14
CA ARG A 140 -11.42 -20.22 4.68
C ARG A 140 -12.07 -19.06 3.89
N PRO A 141 -11.60 -17.81 4.06
CA PRO A 141 -12.18 -16.68 3.38
C PRO A 141 -11.72 -16.60 1.92
N GLN A 142 -12.50 -15.94 1.06
CA GLN A 142 -12.06 -15.60 -0.30
C GLN A 142 -11.14 -14.37 -0.32
N GLN A 143 -11.27 -13.50 0.69
CA GLN A 143 -10.45 -12.29 0.82
C GLN A 143 -10.04 -12.06 2.27
N ILE A 144 -8.78 -11.73 2.46
CA ILE A 144 -8.21 -11.27 3.73
C ILE A 144 -7.80 -9.80 3.59
N TRP A 145 -8.18 -8.97 4.56
CA TRP A 145 -7.98 -7.53 4.53
C TRP A 145 -6.94 -7.12 5.57
N LEU A 146 -5.86 -6.48 5.10
CA LEU A 146 -4.70 -6.12 5.92
C LEU A 146 -4.34 -4.64 5.73
N GLY A 147 -3.88 -4.00 6.81
CA GLY A 147 -3.44 -2.62 6.78
C GLY A 147 -2.03 -2.48 6.18
N GLU A 148 -1.79 -1.44 5.40
CA GLU A 148 -0.49 -1.18 4.78
C GLU A 148 0.58 -0.74 5.79
N LYS A 149 0.20 -0.22 6.97
CA LYS A 149 1.13 0.25 8.02
C LYS A 149 2.25 -0.76 8.28
N ASP A 150 1.88 -2.03 8.46
CA ASP A 150 2.79 -3.16 8.62
C ASP A 150 3.18 -3.73 7.24
N TRP A 151 3.82 -2.92 6.40
CA TRP A 151 4.09 -3.25 4.98
C TRP A 151 4.87 -4.56 4.81
N GLN A 152 5.88 -4.80 5.64
CA GLN A 152 6.65 -6.05 5.63
C GLN A 152 5.77 -7.26 5.90
N GLN A 153 4.85 -7.18 6.86
CA GLN A 153 3.86 -8.24 7.12
C GLN A 153 2.96 -8.47 5.91
N LEU A 154 2.45 -7.39 5.29
CA LEU A 154 1.60 -7.48 4.10
C LEU A 154 2.30 -8.22 2.95
N VAL A 155 3.57 -7.89 2.68
CA VAL A 155 4.38 -8.52 1.63
C VAL A 155 4.64 -9.99 1.95
N ILE A 156 5.02 -10.31 3.19
CA ILE A 156 5.24 -11.69 3.65
C ILE A 156 3.96 -12.53 3.50
N LEU A 157 2.81 -11.99 3.89
CA LEU A 157 1.54 -12.71 3.79
C LEU A 157 1.04 -12.87 2.35
N ARG A 158 1.30 -11.89 1.46
CA ARG A 158 1.10 -12.06 0.02
C ARG A 158 1.95 -13.20 -0.53
N ARG A 159 3.22 -13.25 -0.13
CA ARG A 159 4.14 -14.31 -0.55
C ARG A 159 3.70 -15.68 -0.01
N LEU A 160 3.26 -15.76 1.24
CA LEU A 160 2.69 -16.97 1.84
C LEU A 160 1.49 -17.51 1.05
N VAL A 161 0.54 -16.63 0.70
CA VAL A 161 -0.64 -16.99 -0.09
C VAL A 161 -0.26 -17.51 -1.47
N GLN A 162 0.72 -16.86 -2.12
CA GLN A 162 1.24 -17.27 -3.41
C GLN A 162 1.99 -18.62 -3.34
N ASP A 163 2.90 -18.79 -2.39
CA ASP A 163 3.76 -19.97 -2.27
C ASP A 163 2.99 -21.25 -1.88
N LEU A 164 1.81 -21.09 -1.28
CA LEU A 164 0.93 -22.18 -0.88
C LEU A 164 -0.27 -22.35 -1.82
N ASP A 165 -0.34 -21.59 -2.92
CA ASP A 165 -1.46 -21.57 -3.86
C ASP A 165 -2.83 -21.46 -3.15
N LEU A 166 -2.90 -20.63 -2.09
CA LEU A 166 -4.14 -20.49 -1.33
C LEU A 166 -5.19 -19.77 -2.18
N PRO A 167 -6.43 -20.28 -2.26
CA PRO A 167 -7.48 -19.73 -3.13
C PRO A 167 -8.14 -18.48 -2.52
N LEU A 168 -7.33 -17.50 -2.14
CA LEU A 168 -7.79 -16.25 -1.54
C LEU A 168 -6.98 -15.05 -2.04
N ARG A 169 -7.57 -13.87 -1.93
CA ARG A 169 -6.91 -12.59 -2.26
C ARG A 169 -6.52 -11.82 -1.01
N VAL A 170 -5.28 -11.34 -0.97
CA VAL A 170 -4.83 -10.37 0.04
C VAL A 170 -5.16 -8.95 -0.42
N CYS A 171 -6.13 -8.34 0.24
CA CYS A 171 -6.59 -6.98 0.00
C CYS A 171 -5.88 -6.02 0.98
N ALA A 172 -5.20 -5.00 0.45
CA ALA A 172 -4.52 -4.00 1.26
C ALA A 172 -5.39 -2.75 1.43
N VAL A 173 -5.29 -2.12 2.61
CA VAL A 173 -5.94 -0.84 2.90
C VAL A 173 -4.90 0.13 3.42
N ALA A 174 -4.89 1.32 2.83
CA ALA A 174 -3.96 2.39 3.17
C ALA A 174 -3.93 2.69 4.66
N THR A 175 -2.74 3.02 5.17
CA THR A 175 -2.52 3.39 6.56
C THR A 175 -3.46 4.52 6.97
N SER A 176 -4.37 4.25 7.93
CA SER A 176 -5.17 5.28 8.57
C SER A 176 -4.30 6.11 9.50
N ARG A 177 -4.44 7.43 9.41
CA ARG A 177 -3.61 8.40 10.13
C ARG A 177 -4.44 9.27 11.05
N GLU A 178 -3.80 9.79 12.08
CA GLU A 178 -4.32 10.87 12.92
C GLU A 178 -4.16 12.22 12.20
N LYS A 179 -4.71 13.31 12.77
CA LYS A 179 -4.74 14.63 12.10
C LYS A 179 -3.34 15.18 11.78
N ASP A 180 -2.37 14.89 12.63
CA ASP A 180 -0.95 15.24 12.46
C ASP A 180 -0.17 14.25 11.56
N GLY A 181 -0.84 13.18 11.12
CA GLY A 181 -0.28 12.17 10.23
C GLY A 181 0.31 10.94 10.93
N LEU A 182 0.31 10.88 12.27
CA LEU A 182 0.74 9.68 12.99
C LEU A 182 -0.08 8.47 12.55
N ALA A 183 0.59 7.38 12.17
CA ALA A 183 -0.08 6.13 11.84
C ALA A 183 -0.85 5.60 13.06
N ARG A 184 -2.12 5.23 12.86
CA ARG A 184 -2.95 4.70 13.95
C ARG A 184 -2.46 3.30 14.36
N SER A 185 -2.30 3.11 15.66
CA SER A 185 -1.86 1.86 16.26
C SER A 185 -2.48 1.69 17.64
N SER A 186 -2.83 0.47 18.03
CA SER A 186 -3.29 0.17 19.39
C SER A 186 -2.25 0.59 20.43
N ARG A 187 -0.96 0.45 20.09
CA ARG A 187 0.17 0.88 20.92
C ARG A 187 0.28 2.40 21.13
N ASN A 188 -0.42 3.24 20.36
CA ASN A 188 -0.37 4.69 20.57
C ASN A 188 -0.93 5.09 21.96
N GLN A 189 -1.78 4.25 22.56
CA GLN A 189 -2.34 4.50 23.89
C GLN A 189 -1.30 4.45 25.02
N TYR A 190 -0.11 3.89 24.76
CA TYR A 190 0.99 3.85 25.72
C TYR A 190 1.76 5.17 25.78
N LEU A 191 1.58 6.05 24.79
CA LEU A 191 2.26 7.33 24.72
C LEU A 191 1.64 8.29 25.75
N SER A 192 2.49 8.90 26.57
CA SER A 192 2.08 10.06 27.36
C SER A 192 1.67 11.22 26.44
N PRO A 193 0.98 12.27 26.93
CA PRO A 193 0.63 13.43 26.11
C PRO A 193 1.84 14.09 25.42
N SER A 194 2.99 14.18 26.10
CA SER A 194 4.22 14.72 25.51
C SER A 194 4.83 13.79 24.46
N GLN A 195 4.88 12.49 24.74
CA GLN A 195 5.34 11.47 23.79
C GLN A 195 4.44 11.39 22.56
N ARG A 196 3.12 11.57 22.72
CA ARG A 196 2.18 11.57 21.59
C ARG A 196 2.47 12.74 20.66
N LEU A 197 2.68 13.95 21.18
CA LEU A 197 3.08 15.10 20.36
C LEU A 197 4.40 14.83 19.63
N GLN A 198 5.38 14.30 20.36
CA GLN A 198 6.69 13.94 19.83
C GLN A 198 6.62 12.89 18.71
N ALA A 199 5.77 11.86 18.85
CA ALA A 199 5.60 10.78 17.88
C ALA A 199 5.20 11.29 16.48
N SER A 200 4.56 12.46 16.38
CA SER A 200 4.20 13.08 15.09
C SER A 200 5.41 13.47 14.23
N ALA A 201 6.62 13.55 14.82
CA ALA A 201 7.85 13.79 14.08
C ALA A 201 8.18 12.67 13.10
N LEU A 202 7.89 11.40 13.44
CA LEU A 202 8.13 10.24 12.58
C LEU A 202 7.49 10.39 11.18
N PRO A 203 6.15 10.49 11.04
CA PRO A 203 5.52 10.65 9.73
C PRO A 203 5.86 11.99 9.08
N PHE A 204 6.20 13.03 9.84
CA PHE A 204 6.58 14.33 9.30
C PHE A 204 7.94 14.25 8.58
N ILE A 205 8.95 13.69 9.23
CA ILE A 205 10.30 13.53 8.70
C ILE A 205 10.28 12.59 7.48
N LEU A 206 9.63 11.43 7.59
CA LEU A 206 9.57 10.47 6.48
C LEU A 206 8.91 11.07 5.23
N ARG A 207 7.78 11.79 5.37
CA ARG A 207 7.08 12.40 4.23
C ARG A 207 7.85 13.53 3.56
N ARG A 208 8.79 14.16 4.26
CA ARG A 208 9.62 15.25 3.72
C ARG A 208 10.94 14.75 3.13
N ALA A 209 11.28 13.49 3.32
CA ALA A 209 12.48 12.91 2.74
C ALA A 209 12.42 12.95 1.21
N ALA A 210 13.45 13.53 0.59
CA ALA A 210 13.65 13.44 -0.84
C ALA A 210 13.97 12.00 -1.26
N ALA A 211 13.72 11.65 -2.52
CA ALA A 211 13.96 10.30 -3.05
C ALA A 211 15.43 9.85 -2.92
N ASP A 212 16.35 10.82 -2.96
CA ASP A 212 17.80 10.66 -2.83
C ASP A 212 18.35 11.02 -1.45
N ALA A 213 17.49 11.38 -0.48
CA ALA A 213 17.91 11.79 0.85
C ALA A 213 18.83 10.74 1.51
N PRO A 214 19.98 11.13 2.08
CA PRO A 214 20.85 10.21 2.81
C PRO A 214 20.15 9.66 4.06
N LEU A 215 20.16 8.33 4.24
CA LEU A 215 19.51 7.70 5.40
C LEU A 215 20.10 8.16 6.74
N ALA A 216 21.38 8.52 6.77
CA ALA A 216 22.04 9.07 7.95
C ALA A 216 21.45 10.42 8.39
N ALA A 217 21.05 11.28 7.43
CA ALA A 217 20.40 12.55 7.73
C ALA A 217 19.01 12.33 8.34
N ILE A 218 18.21 11.43 7.74
CA ILE A 218 16.88 11.07 8.25
C ILE A 218 16.98 10.48 9.67
N ARG A 219 18.01 9.65 9.93
CA ARG A 219 18.29 9.12 11.28
C ARG A 219 18.63 10.24 12.27
N SER A 220 19.43 11.24 11.87
CA SER A 220 19.73 12.41 12.70
C SER A 220 18.47 13.19 13.04
N ASP A 221 17.66 13.52 12.04
CA ASP A 221 16.42 14.30 12.21
C ASP A 221 15.46 13.62 13.20
N LEU A 222 15.31 12.29 13.11
CA LEU A 222 14.49 11.51 14.05
C LEU A 222 15.06 11.55 15.47
N THR A 223 16.38 11.45 15.59
CA THR A 223 17.09 11.46 16.89
C THR A 223 17.01 12.84 17.55
N GLU A 224 17.15 13.92 16.78
CA GLU A 224 17.00 15.31 17.24
C GLU A 224 15.56 15.61 17.66
N ALA A 225 14.58 14.96 17.02
CA ALA A 225 13.18 14.97 17.49
C ALA A 225 12.96 14.12 18.75
N GLY A 226 14.02 13.54 19.33
CA GLY A 226 14.04 12.74 20.55
C GLY A 226 13.48 11.32 20.39
N LEU A 227 13.39 10.81 19.16
CA LEU A 227 12.99 9.44 18.87
C LEU A 227 14.24 8.55 18.82
N GLU A 228 14.23 7.44 19.55
CA GLU A 228 15.32 6.46 19.48
C GLU A 228 15.14 5.58 18.24
N VAL A 229 16.08 5.67 17.29
CA VAL A 229 15.94 5.01 15.99
C VAL A 229 16.44 3.57 16.02
N GLU A 230 15.53 2.60 15.90
CA GLU A 230 15.90 1.19 15.70
C GLU A 230 16.43 0.99 14.27
N TYR A 231 15.65 1.37 13.27
CA TYR A 231 16.09 1.37 11.87
C TYR A 231 15.45 2.49 11.07
N VAL A 232 16.17 2.91 10.02
CA VAL A 232 15.66 3.65 8.86
C VAL A 232 16.32 3.01 7.65
N GLU A 233 15.52 2.44 6.77
CA GLU A 233 16.01 1.67 5.62
C GLU A 233 15.23 2.06 4.36
N ARG A 234 15.93 2.03 3.22
CA ARG A 234 15.35 2.15 1.88
C ARG A 234 15.43 0.80 1.19
N VAL A 235 14.27 0.24 0.85
CA VAL A 235 14.17 -1.10 0.24
C VAL A 235 13.25 -1.10 -0.99
N ASP A 236 13.38 -2.14 -1.82
CA ASP A 236 12.35 -2.47 -2.80
C ASP A 236 11.05 -2.88 -2.07
N PRO A 237 9.89 -2.33 -2.44
CA PRO A 237 8.64 -2.58 -1.72
C PRO A 237 8.09 -4.01 -1.85
N LEU A 238 8.60 -4.81 -2.79
CA LEU A 238 8.16 -6.19 -3.04
C LEU A 238 9.18 -7.21 -2.53
N THR A 239 10.46 -7.00 -2.82
CA THR A 239 11.53 -7.93 -2.39
C THR A 239 12.05 -7.63 -1.00
N LEU A 240 11.77 -6.43 -0.47
CA LEU A 240 12.25 -5.92 0.81
C LEU A 240 13.78 -5.91 0.93
N GLN A 241 14.48 -5.97 -0.20
CA GLN A 241 15.93 -5.87 -0.27
C GLN A 241 16.35 -4.40 -0.34
N PRO A 242 17.48 -4.00 0.28
CA PRO A 242 18.03 -2.66 0.16
C PRO A 242 18.17 -2.24 -1.30
N CYS A 243 17.83 -1.00 -1.59
CA CYS A 243 18.00 -0.43 -2.92
C CYS A 243 18.49 1.02 -2.86
N GLY A 244 19.18 1.45 -3.91
CA GLY A 244 19.66 2.81 -4.02
C GLY A 244 18.59 3.81 -4.43
N ALA A 245 18.99 5.08 -4.51
CA ALA A 245 18.12 6.20 -4.88
C ALA A 245 17.72 6.19 -6.36
N GLU A 246 18.43 5.44 -7.20
CA GLU A 246 18.16 5.29 -8.63
C GLU A 246 16.86 4.52 -8.92
N LYS A 247 16.35 3.75 -7.93
CA LYS A 247 15.17 2.94 -8.11
C LYS A 247 13.92 3.81 -8.23
N ALA A 248 13.18 3.64 -9.32
CA ALA A 248 12.01 4.45 -9.65
C ALA A 248 10.96 4.54 -8.53
N ILE A 249 10.75 3.43 -7.81
CA ILE A 249 9.89 3.36 -6.63
C ILE A 249 10.66 2.57 -5.55
N SER A 250 10.81 3.16 -4.38
CA SER A 250 11.37 2.52 -3.20
C SER A 250 10.49 2.78 -1.97
N LEU A 251 10.62 1.92 -0.97
CA LEU A 251 9.99 2.06 0.33
C LEU A 251 11.03 2.62 1.30
N LEU A 252 10.78 3.80 1.86
CA LEU A 252 11.49 4.29 3.03
C LEU A 252 10.69 3.90 4.27
N ALA A 253 11.24 3.02 5.09
CA ALA A 253 10.59 2.52 6.30
C ALA A 253 11.45 2.80 7.53
N ALA A 254 10.79 3.08 8.65
CA ALA A 254 11.47 3.29 9.92
C ALA A 254 10.73 2.63 11.08
N ALA A 255 11.51 2.18 12.06
CA ALA A 255 11.03 1.87 13.39
C ALA A 255 11.80 2.70 14.41
N VAL A 256 11.06 3.29 15.34
CA VAL A 256 11.60 4.15 16.40
C VAL A 256 10.94 3.84 17.72
N ARG A 257 11.59 4.21 18.83
CA ARG A 257 10.99 4.22 20.16
C ARG A 257 10.73 5.65 20.61
N CYS A 258 9.54 5.87 21.14
CA CYS A 258 9.15 7.09 21.84
C CYS A 258 8.82 6.70 23.28
N GLY A 259 9.77 6.95 24.19
CA GLY A 259 9.79 6.29 25.49
C GLY A 259 9.91 4.77 25.32
N THR A 260 9.02 4.00 25.95
CA THR A 260 8.97 2.53 25.80
C THR A 260 8.20 2.06 24.57
N THR A 261 7.47 2.96 23.90
CA THR A 261 6.56 2.61 22.81
C THR A 261 7.29 2.52 21.49
N ARG A 262 7.27 1.34 20.88
CA ARG A 262 7.80 1.12 19.53
C ARG A 262 6.78 1.54 18.47
N LEU A 263 7.17 2.44 17.59
CA LEU A 263 6.39 2.97 16.48
C LEU A 263 7.03 2.54 15.16
N ILE A 264 6.19 2.28 14.15
CA ILE A 264 6.62 2.00 12.78
C ILE A 264 5.84 2.88 11.81
N ASP A 265 6.49 3.28 10.73
CA ASP A 265 5.83 3.92 9.60
C ASP A 265 6.67 3.73 8.33
N HIS A 266 6.06 4.00 7.18
CA HIS A 266 6.73 3.96 5.89
C HIS A 266 6.13 5.00 4.94
N VAL A 267 6.92 5.36 3.93
CA VAL A 267 6.47 6.13 2.77
C VAL A 267 7.06 5.53 1.49
N PHE A 268 6.37 5.73 0.38
CA PHE A 268 6.94 5.45 -0.93
C PHE A 268 7.71 6.67 -1.41
N LEU A 269 8.95 6.45 -1.82
CA LEU A 269 9.77 7.42 -2.52
C LEU A 269 9.72 7.10 -4.01
N MET A 270 9.52 8.12 -4.84
CA MET A 270 9.52 8.00 -6.29
C MET A 270 10.53 8.98 -6.88
N THR A 271 11.40 8.52 -7.78
CA THR A 271 12.38 9.39 -8.46
C THR A 271 11.76 10.24 -9.56
N ARG A 272 10.57 9.86 -9.99
CA ARG A 272 9.76 10.56 -11.00
C ARG A 272 8.28 10.33 -10.72
N GLN A 273 7.43 11.16 -11.30
CA GLN A 273 5.99 10.90 -11.29
C GLN A 273 5.66 9.57 -11.99
N PRO A 274 4.63 8.83 -11.53
CA PRO A 274 4.26 7.55 -12.13
C PRO A 274 3.77 7.74 -13.57
N LEU A 275 4.16 6.81 -14.43
CA LEU A 275 3.69 6.75 -15.81
C LEU A 275 2.57 5.71 -15.88
N VAL A 276 1.35 6.15 -16.14
CA VAL A 276 0.15 5.30 -16.12
C VAL A 276 -0.34 5.07 -17.54
N ALA A 277 -0.30 3.81 -17.98
CA ALA A 277 -0.89 3.37 -19.25
C ALA A 277 -2.30 2.83 -19.00
N ILE A 278 -3.28 3.28 -19.80
CA ILE A 278 -4.66 2.80 -19.78
C ILE A 278 -4.95 2.13 -21.13
N ASP A 279 -5.14 0.83 -21.10
CA ASP A 279 -5.41 0.01 -22.28
C ASP A 279 -6.86 -0.50 -22.34
N GLY A 280 -7.31 -0.92 -23.51
CA GLY A 280 -8.68 -1.37 -23.79
C GLY A 280 -9.08 -1.19 -25.26
N PRO A 281 -10.22 -1.77 -25.68
CA PRO A 281 -10.65 -1.74 -27.09
C PRO A 281 -10.97 -0.30 -27.58
N ALA A 282 -11.00 -0.11 -28.90
CA ALA A 282 -11.39 1.15 -29.51
C ALA A 282 -12.81 1.56 -29.06
N GLY A 283 -13.04 2.86 -28.84
CA GLY A 283 -14.34 3.36 -28.38
C GLY A 283 -14.67 3.15 -26.89
N ALA A 284 -13.84 2.47 -26.11
CA ALA A 284 -14.09 2.19 -24.68
C ALA A 284 -13.99 3.42 -23.74
N GLY A 285 -13.82 4.62 -24.28
CA GLY A 285 -13.68 5.85 -23.48
C GLY A 285 -12.32 6.04 -22.81
N LYS A 286 -11.28 5.28 -23.24
CA LYS A 286 -9.91 5.34 -22.67
C LYS A 286 -9.41 6.77 -22.49
N SER A 287 -9.40 7.57 -23.56
CA SER A 287 -8.90 8.95 -23.53
C SER A 287 -9.67 9.84 -22.55
N THR A 288 -10.98 9.65 -22.44
CA THR A 288 -11.82 10.36 -21.47
C THR A 288 -11.45 9.98 -20.04
N VAL A 289 -11.28 8.68 -19.76
CA VAL A 289 -10.87 8.17 -18.45
C VAL A 289 -9.45 8.62 -18.11
N THR A 290 -8.50 8.53 -19.05
CA THR A 290 -7.11 8.95 -18.85
C THR A 290 -7.02 10.42 -18.53
N ARG A 291 -7.78 11.28 -19.22
CA ARG A 291 -7.80 12.72 -18.92
C ARG A 291 -8.36 13.00 -17.53
N ALA A 292 -9.52 12.44 -17.19
CA ALA A 292 -10.12 12.63 -15.88
C ALA A 292 -9.24 12.07 -14.74
N PHE A 293 -8.55 10.96 -14.99
CA PHE A 293 -7.59 10.36 -14.07
C PHE A 293 -6.36 11.25 -13.88
N ALA A 294 -5.77 11.74 -14.97
CA ALA A 294 -4.61 12.62 -14.95
C ALA A 294 -4.91 13.94 -14.20
N GLU A 295 -6.06 14.57 -14.48
CA GLU A 295 -6.51 15.78 -13.77
C GLU A 295 -6.68 15.54 -12.27
N ARG A 296 -7.31 14.43 -11.88
CA ARG A 296 -7.52 14.10 -10.46
C ARG A 296 -6.23 13.80 -9.70
N LEU A 297 -5.22 13.25 -10.39
CA LEU A 297 -3.95 12.88 -9.77
C LEU A 297 -2.84 13.91 -9.99
N GLY A 298 -3.11 15.01 -10.69
CA GLY A 298 -2.09 16.01 -11.05
C GLY A 298 -0.99 15.43 -11.95
N LEU A 299 -1.31 14.41 -12.75
CA LEU A 299 -0.38 13.82 -13.72
C LEU A 299 -0.52 14.50 -15.08
N ILE A 300 0.54 14.44 -15.89
CA ILE A 300 0.50 14.89 -17.27
C ILE A 300 -0.26 13.86 -18.11
N TYR A 301 -1.35 14.28 -18.75
CA TYR A 301 -2.04 13.49 -19.76
C TYR A 301 -1.19 13.44 -21.03
N LEU A 302 -0.76 12.26 -21.49
CA LEU A 302 -0.08 12.12 -22.79
C LEU A 302 -1.13 11.86 -23.88
N ASP A 303 -1.41 12.86 -24.73
CA ASP A 303 -2.15 12.65 -25.97
C ASP A 303 -1.19 12.07 -27.02
N THR A 304 -1.21 10.75 -27.16
CA THR A 304 -0.37 10.05 -28.14
C THR A 304 -0.64 10.52 -29.57
N GLY A 305 -1.88 10.89 -29.90
CA GLY A 305 -2.21 11.46 -31.20
C GLY A 305 -1.57 12.84 -31.41
N ALA A 306 -1.57 13.69 -30.38
CA ALA A 306 -0.88 14.98 -30.45
C ALA A 306 0.63 14.78 -30.61
N MET A 307 1.24 13.83 -29.90
CA MET A 307 2.66 13.51 -30.02
C MET A 307 3.03 13.12 -31.46
N TYR A 308 2.33 12.16 -32.07
CA TYR A 308 2.61 11.77 -33.46
C TYR A 308 2.44 12.95 -34.43
N ARG A 309 1.37 13.74 -34.28
CA ARG A 309 1.15 14.92 -35.12
C ARG A 309 2.18 16.02 -34.91
N SER A 310 2.72 16.19 -33.70
CA SER A 310 3.84 17.10 -33.44
C SER A 310 5.10 16.69 -34.18
N VAL A 311 5.41 15.39 -34.22
CA VAL A 311 6.53 14.86 -35.00
C VAL A 311 6.30 15.10 -36.49
N THR A 312 5.13 14.74 -37.02
CA THR A 312 4.79 14.98 -38.44
C THR A 312 4.87 16.46 -38.81
N TRP A 313 4.32 17.34 -37.98
CA TRP A 313 4.43 18.79 -38.17
C TRP A 313 5.88 19.26 -38.19
N TRP A 314 6.74 18.74 -37.30
CA TRP A 314 8.16 19.09 -37.25
C TRP A 314 8.90 18.64 -38.52
N VAL A 315 8.62 17.43 -38.99
CA VAL A 315 9.18 16.87 -40.23
C VAL A 315 8.77 17.72 -41.45
N GLN A 316 7.47 18.01 -41.59
CA GLN A 316 6.94 18.84 -42.67
C GLN A 316 7.49 20.27 -42.63
N LYS A 317 7.59 20.88 -41.43
CA LYS A 317 8.14 22.24 -41.25
C LYS A 317 9.59 22.34 -41.70
N ASN A 318 10.35 21.25 -41.60
CA ASN A 318 11.74 21.18 -42.06
C ASN A 318 11.86 20.69 -43.52
N GLY A 319 10.74 20.54 -44.24
CA GLY A 319 10.73 20.15 -45.65
C GLY A 319 11.16 18.70 -45.90
N VAL A 320 11.11 17.84 -44.89
CA VAL A 320 11.44 16.42 -45.00
C VAL A 320 10.18 15.62 -45.31
N ASP A 321 10.31 14.60 -46.17
CA ASP A 321 9.23 13.67 -46.48
C ASP A 321 8.94 12.77 -45.25
N PRO A 322 7.70 12.74 -44.73
CA PRO A 322 7.30 11.84 -43.64
C PRO A 322 7.54 10.35 -43.94
N ALA A 323 7.66 9.95 -45.20
CA ALA A 323 7.97 8.57 -45.58
C ALA A 323 9.48 8.25 -45.59
N ASP A 324 10.37 9.25 -45.48
CA ASP A 324 11.81 9.05 -45.50
C ASP A 324 12.39 8.97 -44.08
N ALA A 325 12.40 7.74 -43.53
CA ALA A 325 12.92 7.48 -42.19
C ALA A 325 14.38 7.94 -41.99
N ALA A 326 15.23 7.86 -43.02
CA ALA A 326 16.64 8.23 -42.93
C ALA A 326 16.82 9.76 -42.84
N ALA A 327 15.95 10.52 -43.47
CA ALA A 327 15.93 11.98 -43.36
C ALA A 327 15.29 12.48 -42.05
N ILE A 328 14.40 11.69 -41.43
CA ILE A 328 13.72 12.04 -40.18
C ILE A 328 14.63 11.87 -38.96
N GLU A 329 15.45 10.81 -38.90
CA GLU A 329 16.27 10.48 -37.72
C GLU A 329 17.11 11.67 -37.20
N PRO A 330 17.84 12.43 -38.05
CA PRO A 330 18.63 13.58 -37.58
C PRO A 330 17.76 14.72 -37.01
N LEU A 331 16.53 14.89 -37.52
CA LEU A 331 15.60 15.92 -37.06
C LEU A 331 15.04 15.64 -35.66
N LEU A 332 14.88 14.36 -35.32
CA LEU A 332 14.37 13.95 -34.01
C LEU A 332 15.38 14.25 -32.89
N GLY A 333 16.68 14.29 -33.18
CA GLY A 333 17.70 14.69 -32.22
C GLY A 333 17.56 16.14 -31.71
N GLN A 334 16.85 16.99 -32.44
CA GLN A 334 16.57 18.38 -32.09
C GLN A 334 15.11 18.61 -31.73
N PHE A 335 14.32 17.54 -31.58
CA PHE A 335 12.90 17.62 -31.29
C PHE A 335 12.65 17.54 -29.78
N GLU A 336 12.19 18.65 -29.20
CA GLU A 336 11.72 18.72 -27.83
C GLU A 336 10.20 18.92 -27.81
N LEU A 337 9.48 17.98 -27.19
CA LEU A 337 8.03 18.06 -26.98
C LEU A 337 7.72 18.37 -25.52
N GLN A 338 7.02 19.47 -25.28
CA GLN A 338 6.49 19.81 -23.96
C GLN A 338 4.96 19.78 -24.00
N LEU A 339 4.37 19.06 -23.05
CA LEU A 339 2.93 18.92 -22.91
C LEU A 339 2.49 19.50 -21.57
N GLN A 340 1.68 20.55 -21.61
CA GLN A 340 1.15 21.18 -20.41
C GLN A 340 -0.37 21.01 -20.38
N SER A 341 -0.88 20.50 -19.26
CA SER A 341 -2.32 20.32 -19.07
C SER A 341 -2.91 21.61 -18.50
N ASN A 342 -3.84 22.25 -19.21
CA ASN A 342 -4.58 23.40 -18.71
C ASN A 342 -6.00 22.98 -18.33
N PRO A 343 -6.38 23.03 -17.04
CA PRO A 343 -7.72 22.68 -16.60
C PRO A 343 -8.77 23.50 -17.38
N GLY A 344 -9.66 22.82 -18.10
CA GLY A 344 -10.76 23.45 -18.85
C GLY A 344 -10.41 24.05 -20.22
N ALA A 345 -9.13 24.20 -20.58
CA ALA A 345 -8.71 24.80 -21.87
C ALA A 345 -7.98 23.83 -22.81
N GLY A 346 -7.97 22.54 -22.48
CA GLY A 346 -7.29 21.51 -23.27
C GLY A 346 -5.80 21.40 -22.94
N GLN A 347 -5.03 20.81 -23.85
CA GLN A 347 -3.60 20.59 -23.69
C GLN A 347 -2.81 21.57 -24.56
N LEU A 348 -1.92 22.32 -23.93
CA LEU A 348 -0.91 23.13 -24.61
C LEU A 348 0.22 22.22 -25.07
N VAL A 349 0.52 22.26 -26.37
CA VAL A 349 1.56 21.45 -27.01
C VAL A 349 2.63 22.38 -27.56
N LEU A 350 3.84 22.28 -27.01
CA LEU A 350 4.98 23.04 -27.48
C LEU A 350 5.98 22.12 -28.18
N VAL A 351 6.43 22.50 -29.37
CA VAL A 351 7.56 21.86 -30.07
C VAL A 351 8.70 22.87 -30.12
N ASN A 352 9.82 22.57 -29.47
CA ASN A 352 10.98 23.46 -29.37
C ASN A 352 10.60 24.87 -28.85
N GLY A 353 9.71 24.91 -27.85
CA GLY A 353 9.19 26.15 -27.24
C GLY A 353 8.12 26.89 -28.05
N VAL A 354 7.75 26.41 -29.25
CA VAL A 354 6.70 27.01 -30.09
C VAL A 354 5.36 26.34 -29.81
N ASP A 355 4.31 27.12 -29.56
CA ASP A 355 2.94 26.59 -29.46
C ASP A 355 2.47 26.10 -30.83
N VAL A 356 2.21 24.80 -30.90
CA VAL A 356 1.74 24.10 -32.10
C VAL A 356 0.38 23.48 -31.90
N SER A 357 -0.34 23.84 -30.83
CA SER A 357 -1.59 23.20 -30.45
C SER A 357 -2.61 23.18 -31.59
N GLU A 358 -2.81 24.28 -32.31
CA GLU A 358 -3.69 24.28 -33.49
C GLU A 358 -3.02 23.70 -34.73
N ALA A 359 -1.75 23.99 -34.95
CA ALA A 359 -1.01 23.62 -36.16
C ALA A 359 -0.93 22.10 -36.36
N ILE A 360 -0.74 21.33 -35.28
CA ILE A 360 -0.70 19.86 -35.35
C ILE A 360 -2.06 19.24 -35.68
N ARG A 361 -3.14 20.02 -35.72
CA ARG A 361 -4.49 19.55 -36.06
C ARG A 361 -4.89 19.98 -37.47
N SER A 362 -3.97 20.55 -38.25
CA SER A 362 -4.25 20.93 -39.63
C SER A 362 -4.57 19.71 -40.51
N PRO A 363 -5.32 19.89 -41.61
CA PRO A 363 -5.56 18.82 -42.57
C PRO A 363 -4.26 18.24 -43.14
N GLU A 364 -3.24 19.06 -43.39
CA GLU A 364 -1.96 18.59 -43.95
C GLU A 364 -1.22 17.65 -42.99
N VAL A 365 -1.16 18.01 -41.70
CA VAL A 365 -0.51 17.16 -40.68
C VAL A 365 -1.33 15.89 -40.48
N THR A 366 -2.66 16.00 -40.45
CA THR A 366 -3.56 14.85 -40.25
C THR A 366 -3.50 13.85 -41.39
N ALA A 367 -3.30 14.31 -42.63
CA ALA A 367 -3.16 13.43 -43.79
C ALA A 367 -1.84 12.65 -43.81
N SER A 368 -0.79 13.15 -43.14
CA SER A 368 0.55 12.55 -43.16
C SER A 368 0.96 11.89 -41.85
N VAL A 369 0.16 11.99 -40.79
CA VAL A 369 0.50 11.37 -39.50
C VAL A 369 0.47 9.85 -39.61
N SER A 370 1.54 9.20 -39.11
CA SER A 370 1.70 7.75 -39.18
C SER A 370 1.69 7.16 -40.60
N ALA A 371 2.04 7.97 -41.60
CA ALA A 371 2.23 7.56 -42.99
C ALA A 371 3.44 6.64 -43.19
#